data_AF-Q9AWB0-F1
#
_entry.id   AF-Q9AWB0-F1
#
_cell.length_a   1.000
_cell.length_b   1.000
_cell.length_c   1.000
_cell.angle_alpha   90.00
_cell.angle_beta   90.00
_cell.angle_gamma   90.00
#
_symmetry.space_group_name_H-M   'P 1'
#
loop_
_entity.id
_entity.type
_entity.pdbx_description
1 polymer ?
#
loop_
_entity_poly.entity_id
_entity_poly.type
_entity_poly.pdbx_seq_one_letter_code
_entity_poly.pdbx_strand_id
1 'polypeptide(L)'
;MVPSEIRGVHYLAPENPFLVPPNFGLLQNDIPNLHLNTLLSNFPNCHFPPSGLEFVAPHSCLSSNSTSDEADEIQFNIIDERKHRRMISNRESARRSRMRKQKHLDELWSQVVRLRTENHNLIDKLNHMSDSHDRVLQKNTRLKEEASDLRQMLADMQIGISFACTMEELEDLPCNKPGPSNQLITPADMIHE
;
A
#
# COMPACT_ATOMS: atom_id res chain seq x y z
N MET A 1 -49.06 -23.94 52.68
CA MET A 1 -48.41 -23.36 51.48
C MET A 1 -46.97 -23.03 51.82
N VAL A 2 -46.02 -23.76 51.25
CA VAL A 2 -44.59 -23.42 51.23
C VAL A 2 -44.18 -23.48 49.76
N PRO A 3 -43.59 -22.44 49.16
CA PRO A 3 -43.07 -22.52 47.80
C PRO A 3 -41.63 -23.01 47.82
N SER A 4 -41.36 -24.11 47.11
CA SER A 4 -40.01 -24.61 46.85
C SER A 4 -39.46 -23.98 45.57
N GLU A 5 -38.41 -23.17 45.69
CA GLU A 5 -37.60 -22.66 44.60
C GLU A 5 -36.61 -23.73 44.13
N ILE A 6 -36.55 -24.02 42.82
CA ILE A 6 -35.44 -24.82 42.25
C ILE A 6 -34.91 -24.14 40.97
N ARG A 7 -33.86 -23.34 41.21
CA ARG A 7 -32.53 -23.37 40.56
C ARG A 7 -32.49 -23.33 39.02
N GLY A 8 -32.34 -22.12 38.50
CA GLY A 8 -31.85 -21.87 37.14
C GLY A 8 -30.41 -22.32 36.95
N VAL A 9 -30.15 -23.09 35.90
CA VAL A 9 -28.81 -23.47 35.45
C VAL A 9 -28.18 -22.28 34.73
N HIS A 10 -27.32 -21.54 35.43
CA HIS A 10 -26.44 -20.54 34.82
C HIS A 10 -25.38 -21.26 33.98
N TYR A 11 -25.50 -21.20 32.66
CA TYR A 11 -24.48 -21.68 31.74
C TYR A 11 -23.37 -20.63 31.66
N LEU A 12 -22.28 -20.83 32.41
CA LEU A 12 -21.07 -20.02 32.25
C LEU A 12 -20.37 -20.46 30.96
N ALA A 13 -20.44 -19.61 29.93
CA ALA A 13 -19.62 -19.75 28.73
C ALA A 13 -18.14 -19.54 29.09
N PRO A 14 -17.20 -20.34 28.56
CA PRO A 14 -15.78 -20.06 28.73
C PRO A 14 -15.43 -18.75 28.03
N GLU A 15 -15.10 -17.74 28.82
CA GLU A 15 -14.41 -16.52 28.38
C GLU A 15 -13.05 -16.94 27.80
N ASN A 16 -12.97 -17.08 26.48
CA ASN A 16 -11.70 -17.16 25.80
C ASN A 16 -11.43 -15.74 25.26
N PRO A 17 -10.61 -14.92 25.94
CA PRO A 17 -10.26 -13.61 25.43
C PRO A 17 -9.40 -13.84 24.19
N PHE A 18 -10.00 -13.66 23.02
CA PHE A 18 -9.24 -13.41 21.79
C PHE A 18 -8.45 -12.12 22.04
N LEU A 19 -7.19 -12.28 22.45
CA LEU A 19 -6.23 -11.20 22.59
C LEU A 19 -5.93 -10.66 21.21
N VAL A 20 -6.69 -9.65 20.80
CA VAL A 20 -6.29 -8.76 19.72
C VAL A 20 -5.04 -8.03 20.21
N PRO A 21 -3.86 -8.16 19.56
CA PRO A 21 -2.68 -7.44 19.99
C PRO A 21 -2.93 -5.91 19.92
N PRO A 22 -2.52 -5.14 20.94
CA PRO A 22 -2.79 -3.70 21.05
C PRO A 22 -2.09 -2.84 19.98
N ASN A 23 -1.38 -3.44 19.04
CA ASN A 23 -0.68 -2.73 17.97
C ASN A 23 -1.55 -2.51 16.71
N PHE A 24 -2.88 -2.44 16.88
CA PHE A 24 -3.83 -2.01 15.85
C PHE A 24 -3.84 -0.47 15.68
N GLY A 25 -2.75 0.20 16.06
CA GLY A 25 -2.54 1.59 15.73
C GLY A 25 -2.17 1.68 14.26
N LEU A 26 -2.98 2.39 13.48
CA LEU A 26 -2.51 2.96 12.22
C LEU A 26 -1.18 3.66 12.51
N LEU A 27 -0.06 3.11 12.01
CA LEU A 27 1.11 3.94 11.82
C LEU A 27 0.79 4.77 10.58
N GLN A 28 0.27 5.95 10.88
CA GLN A 28 -0.13 6.99 9.97
C GLN A 28 1.11 7.46 9.21
N ASN A 29 1.38 6.81 8.08
CA ASN A 29 2.23 7.35 7.04
C ASN A 29 1.30 7.89 5.96
N ASP A 30 1.43 9.19 5.70
CA ASP A 30 0.52 10.05 4.94
C ASP A 30 0.23 9.55 3.52
N ILE A 31 -0.87 8.83 3.35
CA ILE A 31 -1.49 8.53 2.05
C ILE A 31 -3.00 8.75 2.21
N PRO A 32 -3.69 9.44 1.27
CA PRO A 32 -5.07 9.87 1.46
C PRO A 32 -6.00 8.69 1.70
N ASN A 33 -6.90 8.91 2.66
CA ASN A 33 -7.88 8.01 3.23
C ASN A 33 -8.84 7.41 2.18
N LEU A 34 -8.37 6.44 1.39
CA LEU A 34 -9.21 5.67 0.50
C LEU A 34 -9.71 4.42 1.23
N HIS A 35 -10.86 4.61 1.88
CA HIS A 35 -11.94 3.63 1.83
C HIS A 35 -11.75 2.28 2.57
N LEU A 36 -10.91 2.21 3.61
CA LEU A 36 -10.90 1.04 4.50
C LEU A 36 -12.00 1.08 5.57
N ASN A 37 -12.45 2.28 5.96
CA ASN A 37 -13.55 2.44 6.92
C ASN A 37 -14.90 1.97 6.37
N THR A 38 -15.08 1.94 5.04
CA THR A 38 -16.32 1.49 4.39
C THR A 38 -16.44 -0.05 4.33
N LEU A 39 -15.33 -0.78 4.47
CA LEU A 39 -15.35 -2.25 4.47
C LEU A 39 -15.72 -2.84 5.84
N LEU A 40 -15.57 -2.08 6.92
CA LEU A 40 -15.96 -2.48 8.28
C LEU A 40 -17.37 -2.01 8.68
N SER A 41 -17.99 -1.11 7.91
CA SER A 41 -19.33 -0.61 8.19
C SER A 41 -20.47 -1.52 7.69
N ASN A 42 -20.15 -2.57 6.93
CA ASN A 42 -21.14 -3.51 6.40
C ASN A 42 -21.21 -4.80 7.21
N PHE A 43 -21.48 -4.68 8.51
CA PHE A 43 -22.11 -5.79 9.23
C PHE A 43 -23.61 -5.74 8.94
N PRO A 44 -24.24 -6.84 8.50
CA PRO A 44 -25.69 -6.89 8.43
C PRO A 44 -26.22 -6.62 9.83
N ASN A 45 -26.99 -5.55 9.97
CA ASN A 45 -27.72 -5.21 11.17
C ASN A 45 -28.62 -6.42 11.50
N CYS A 46 -28.25 -7.24 12.48
CA CYS A 46 -29.10 -8.34 12.95
C CYS A 46 -30.29 -7.72 13.66
N HIS A 47 -31.35 -7.48 12.90
CA HIS A 47 -32.64 -7.08 13.40
C HIS A 47 -33.16 -8.21 14.31
N PHE A 48 -33.06 -8.02 15.63
CA PHE A 48 -33.79 -8.82 16.59
C PHE A 48 -35.28 -8.49 16.43
N PRO A 49 -36.15 -9.43 16.03
CA PRO A 49 -37.57 -9.19 16.14
C PRO A 49 -37.94 -9.12 17.63
N PRO A 50 -38.88 -8.24 18.02
CA PRO A 50 -39.35 -8.20 19.40
C PRO A 50 -40.02 -9.53 19.76
N SER A 51 -39.75 -9.97 20.99
CA SER A 51 -40.37 -11.11 21.64
C SER A 51 -41.89 -11.05 21.50
N GLY A 52 -42.47 -12.07 20.87
CA GLY A 52 -43.90 -12.20 20.67
C GLY A 52 -44.24 -13.47 19.89
N LEU A 53 -43.72 -14.62 20.32
CA LEU A 53 -44.13 -15.91 19.79
C LEU A 53 -45.16 -16.49 20.76
N GLU A 54 -46.44 -16.20 20.54
CA GLU A 54 -47.50 -17.05 21.07
C GLU A 54 -47.35 -18.41 20.40
N PHE A 55 -46.84 -19.37 21.17
CA PHE A 55 -46.72 -20.75 20.77
C PHE A 55 -48.12 -21.39 20.82
N VAL A 56 -48.90 -21.27 19.75
CA VAL A 56 -50.04 -22.15 19.55
C VAL A 56 -49.48 -23.52 19.19
N ALA A 57 -49.41 -24.39 20.20
CA ALA A 57 -49.09 -25.79 20.01
C ALA A 57 -50.07 -26.40 18.97
N PRO A 58 -49.59 -27.17 17.98
CA PRO A 58 -50.50 -27.94 17.14
C PRO A 58 -51.15 -29.01 18.02
N HIS A 59 -52.43 -28.81 18.31
CA HIS A 59 -53.30 -29.84 18.87
C HIS A 59 -53.27 -31.02 17.89
N SER A 60 -52.56 -32.07 18.27
CA SER A 60 -52.57 -33.33 17.55
C SER A 60 -53.94 -33.95 17.80
N CYS A 61 -54.78 -33.99 16.77
CA CYS A 61 -56.08 -34.63 16.81
C CYS A 61 -55.87 -36.13 17.08
N LEU A 62 -56.12 -36.56 18.31
CA LEU A 62 -56.19 -37.97 18.68
C LEU A 62 -57.46 -38.56 18.05
N SER A 63 -57.31 -39.30 16.96
CA SER A 63 -58.40 -40.15 16.44
C SER A 63 -58.32 -41.49 17.13
N SER A 64 -59.36 -41.79 17.92
CA SER A 64 -59.51 -43.00 18.73
C SER A 64 -59.59 -44.26 17.87
N ASN A 65 -58.55 -45.10 17.91
CA ASN A 65 -58.65 -46.51 17.53
C ASN A 65 -58.15 -47.38 18.70
N SER A 66 -59.11 -47.99 19.39
CA SER A 66 -58.95 -48.88 20.54
C SER A 66 -58.37 -50.24 20.12
N THR A 67 -57.03 -50.33 20.05
CA THR A 67 -56.16 -51.55 20.11
C THR A 67 -54.79 -51.20 19.51
N SER A 68 -54.00 -50.32 20.13
CA SER A 68 -52.76 -49.81 19.48
C SER A 68 -51.69 -49.19 20.39
N ASP A 69 -51.71 -49.39 21.72
CA ASP A 69 -50.73 -48.74 22.62
C ASP A 69 -49.28 -49.08 22.26
N GLU A 70 -48.93 -50.34 21.96
CA GLU A 70 -47.58 -50.68 21.49
C GLU A 70 -47.17 -50.00 20.18
N ALA A 71 -48.09 -49.82 19.23
CA ALA A 71 -47.75 -49.27 17.92
C ALA A 71 -47.48 -47.76 17.98
N ASP A 72 -48.20 -47.04 18.84
CA ASP A 72 -47.98 -45.62 19.07
C ASP A 72 -46.67 -45.38 19.85
N GLU A 73 -46.36 -46.18 20.87
CA GLU A 73 -45.07 -46.11 21.58
C GLU A 73 -43.86 -46.37 20.68
N ILE A 74 -43.94 -47.35 19.77
CA ILE A 74 -42.89 -47.62 18.79
C ILE A 74 -42.67 -46.41 17.88
N GLN A 75 -43.75 -45.74 17.43
CA GLN A 75 -43.66 -44.54 16.61
C GLN A 75 -43.01 -43.37 17.35
N PHE A 76 -43.36 -43.12 18.61
CA PHE A 76 -42.74 -42.09 19.44
C PHE A 76 -41.23 -42.34 19.62
N ASN A 77 -40.84 -43.58 19.93
CA ASN A 77 -39.44 -43.96 20.07
C ASN A 77 -38.63 -43.72 18.79
N ILE A 78 -39.17 -44.05 17.61
CA ILE A 78 -38.51 -43.80 16.32
C ILE A 78 -38.35 -42.30 16.05
N ILE A 79 -39.36 -41.48 16.39
CA ILE A 79 -39.33 -40.03 16.23
C ILE A 79 -38.24 -39.42 17.14
N ASP A 80 -38.17 -39.83 18.39
CA ASP A 80 -37.18 -39.34 19.34
C ASP A 80 -35.76 -39.77 18.95
N GLU A 81 -35.57 -40.99 18.50
CA GLU A 81 -34.28 -41.45 18.00
C GLU A 81 -33.86 -40.65 16.75
N ARG A 82 -34.79 -40.37 15.83
CA ARG A 82 -34.54 -39.51 14.66
C ARG A 82 -34.19 -38.08 15.06
N LYS A 83 -34.89 -37.52 16.04
CA LYS A 83 -34.61 -36.19 16.60
C LYS A 83 -33.22 -36.15 17.23
N HIS A 84 -32.87 -37.17 18.00
CA HIS A 84 -31.55 -37.32 18.61
C HIS A 84 -30.43 -37.37 17.55
N ARG A 85 -30.58 -38.22 16.52
CA ARG A 85 -29.64 -38.27 15.38
C ARG A 85 -29.49 -36.92 14.67
N ARG A 86 -30.60 -36.19 14.45
CA ARG A 86 -30.57 -34.84 13.85
C ARG A 86 -29.84 -33.84 14.73
N MET A 87 -30.05 -33.86 16.05
CA MET A 87 -29.36 -32.97 16.98
C MET A 87 -27.84 -33.17 16.94
N ILE A 88 -27.38 -34.43 16.93
CA ILE A 88 -25.95 -34.75 16.81
C ILE A 88 -25.40 -34.30 15.46
N SER A 89 -26.08 -34.63 14.37
CA SER A 89 -25.64 -34.25 13.02
C SER A 89 -25.57 -32.74 12.83
N ASN A 90 -26.57 -31.99 13.30
CA ASN A 90 -26.58 -30.53 13.24
C ASN A 90 -25.50 -29.91 14.13
N ARG A 91 -25.26 -30.47 15.32
CA ARG A 91 -24.17 -30.01 16.18
C ARG A 91 -22.82 -30.14 15.48
N GLU A 92 -22.57 -31.28 14.86
CA GLU A 92 -21.33 -31.54 14.14
C GLU A 92 -21.22 -30.71 12.85
N SER A 93 -22.31 -30.54 12.09
CA SER A 93 -22.31 -29.71 10.90
C SER A 93 -22.06 -28.23 11.22
N ALA A 94 -22.66 -27.71 12.30
CA ALA A 94 -22.40 -26.37 12.81
C ALA A 94 -20.94 -26.20 13.25
N ARG A 95 -20.37 -27.19 13.96
CA ARG A 95 -18.95 -27.21 14.34
C ARG A 95 -18.05 -27.15 13.11
N ARG A 96 -18.28 -28.01 12.11
CA ARG A 96 -17.51 -28.01 10.84
C ARG A 96 -17.65 -26.71 10.07
N SER A 97 -18.84 -26.10 10.08
CA SER A 97 -19.07 -24.81 9.44
C SER A 97 -18.25 -23.71 10.11
N ARG A 98 -18.26 -23.66 11.46
CA ARG A 98 -17.43 -22.72 12.24
C ARG A 98 -15.94 -22.93 11.97
N MET A 99 -15.47 -24.18 12.00
CA MET A 99 -14.06 -24.50 11.70
C MET A 99 -13.64 -24.07 10.29
N ARG A 100 -14.49 -24.29 9.27
CA ARG A 100 -14.22 -23.84 7.90
C ARG A 100 -14.14 -22.31 7.81
N LYS A 101 -15.05 -21.59 8.46
CA LYS A 101 -15.01 -20.13 8.52
C LYS A 101 -13.76 -19.62 9.24
N GLN A 102 -13.39 -20.22 10.37
CA GLN A 102 -12.17 -19.87 11.10
C GLN A 102 -10.93 -20.04 10.22
N LYS A 103 -10.78 -21.20 9.57
CA LYS A 103 -9.66 -21.45 8.65
C LYS A 103 -9.59 -20.42 7.53
N HIS A 104 -10.73 -19.98 6.99
CA HIS A 104 -10.75 -18.96 5.95
C HIS A 104 -10.32 -17.59 6.47
N LEU A 105 -10.73 -17.22 7.70
CA LEU A 105 -10.28 -15.99 8.35
C LEU A 105 -8.77 -16.03 8.62
N ASP A 106 -8.24 -17.17 9.10
CA ASP A 106 -6.81 -17.34 9.37
C ASP A 106 -6.00 -17.23 8.07
N GLU A 107 -6.49 -17.82 6.97
CA GLU A 107 -5.88 -17.71 5.65
C GLU A 107 -5.86 -16.25 5.16
N LEU A 108 -7.00 -15.55 5.22
CA LEU A 108 -7.08 -14.13 4.85
C LEU A 108 -6.15 -13.27 5.71
N TRP A 109 -6.07 -13.54 7.02
CA TRP A 109 -5.17 -12.83 7.92
C TRP A 109 -3.70 -13.06 7.54
N SER A 110 -3.32 -14.30 7.23
CA SER A 110 -1.98 -14.65 6.73
C SER A 110 -1.64 -13.90 5.45
N GLN A 111 -2.60 -13.78 4.52
CA GLN A 111 -2.43 -13.01 3.30
C GLN A 111 -2.20 -11.51 3.58
N VAL A 112 -2.98 -10.92 4.49
CA VAL A 112 -2.81 -9.50 4.88
C VAL A 112 -1.44 -9.26 5.48
N VAL A 113 -0.99 -10.11 6.41
CA VAL A 113 0.34 -9.97 7.03
C VAL A 113 1.44 -10.10 6.00
N ARG A 114 1.37 -11.11 5.12
CA ARG A 114 2.34 -11.30 4.04
C ARG A 114 2.41 -10.08 3.13
N LEU A 115 1.27 -9.58 2.64
CA LEU A 115 1.20 -8.43 1.75
C LEU A 115 1.74 -7.15 2.43
N ARG A 116 1.49 -6.96 3.72
CA ARG A 116 2.05 -5.83 4.48
C ARG A 116 3.57 -5.91 4.56
N THR A 117 4.11 -7.09 4.87
CA THR A 117 5.56 -7.32 4.90
C THR A 117 6.19 -7.12 3.52
N GLU A 118 5.57 -7.65 2.47
CA GLU A 118 6.03 -7.46 1.09
C GLU A 118 6.00 -5.98 0.69
N ASN A 119 4.93 -5.25 1.03
CA ASN A 119 4.81 -3.82 0.77
C ASN A 119 5.93 -3.02 1.47
N HIS A 120 6.18 -3.29 2.75
CA HIS A 120 7.28 -2.65 3.49
C HIS A 120 8.64 -2.93 2.85
N ASN A 121 8.91 -4.19 2.50
CA ASN A 121 10.15 -4.57 1.81
C ASN A 121 10.31 -3.86 0.45
N LEU A 122 9.21 -3.62 -0.28
CA LEU A 122 9.25 -2.89 -1.55
C LEU A 122 9.55 -1.40 -1.34
N ILE A 123 8.97 -0.79 -0.31
CA ILE A 123 9.24 0.60 0.07
C ILE A 123 10.73 0.76 0.44
N ASP A 124 11.28 -0.15 1.25
CA ASP A 124 12.69 -0.08 1.64
C ASP A 124 13.63 -0.20 0.43
N LYS A 125 13.32 -1.11 -0.49
CA LYS A 125 14.07 -1.24 -1.75
C LYS A 125 13.98 0.03 -2.60
N LEU A 126 12.80 0.63 -2.70
CA LEU A 126 12.61 1.87 -3.46
C LEU A 126 13.43 3.01 -2.85
N ASN A 127 13.40 3.18 -1.53
CA ASN A 127 14.20 4.18 -0.83
C ASN A 127 15.69 3.98 -1.08
N HIS A 128 16.18 2.74 -0.95
CA HIS A 128 17.59 2.43 -1.21
C HIS A 128 18.01 2.74 -2.66
N MET A 129 17.14 2.43 -3.63
CA MET A 129 17.37 2.75 -5.04
C MET A 129 17.37 4.26 -5.28
N SER A 130 16.46 5.00 -4.66
CA SER A 130 16.40 6.47 -4.72
C SER A 130 17.69 7.09 -4.20
N ASP A 131 18.14 6.68 -3.01
CA ASP A 131 19.40 7.18 -2.45
C ASP A 131 20.60 6.87 -3.35
N SER A 132 20.60 5.68 -3.97
CA SER A 132 21.67 5.27 -4.89
C SER A 132 21.68 6.14 -6.15
N HIS A 133 20.50 6.38 -6.70
CA HIS A 133 20.31 7.25 -7.85
C HIS A 133 20.81 8.67 -7.55
N ASP A 134 20.46 9.24 -6.41
CA ASP A 134 20.87 10.59 -6.03
C ASP A 134 22.39 10.69 -5.84
N ARG A 135 23.01 9.67 -5.23
CA ARG A 135 24.47 9.56 -5.14
C ARG A 135 25.14 9.52 -6.52
N VAL A 136 24.56 8.81 -7.47
CA VAL A 136 25.08 8.74 -8.85
C VAL A 136 24.93 10.08 -9.56
N LEU A 137 23.79 10.77 -9.40
CA LEU A 137 23.57 12.10 -9.95
C LEU A 137 24.55 13.13 -9.37
N GLN A 138 24.80 13.09 -8.06
CA GLN A 138 25.78 13.97 -7.42
C GLN A 138 27.20 13.73 -7.96
N LYS A 139 27.59 12.46 -8.14
CA LYS A 139 28.88 12.13 -8.75
C LYS A 139 28.94 12.59 -10.21
N ASN A 140 27.85 12.43 -10.96
CA ASN A 140 27.80 12.83 -12.37
C ASN A 140 27.92 14.36 -12.54
N THR A 141 27.22 15.13 -11.70
CA THR A 141 27.29 16.60 -11.70
C THR A 141 28.70 17.06 -11.36
N ARG A 142 29.29 16.55 -10.28
CA ARG A 142 30.68 16.84 -9.92
C ARG A 142 31.68 16.53 -11.05
N LEU A 143 31.58 15.36 -11.69
CA LEU A 143 32.46 15.00 -12.80
C LEU A 143 32.26 15.93 -14.02
N LYS A 144 31.04 16.40 -14.27
CA LYS A 144 30.76 17.37 -15.34
C LYS A 144 31.36 18.74 -15.05
N GLU A 145 31.32 19.18 -13.79
CA GLU A 145 31.97 20.40 -13.30
C GLU A 145 33.49 20.29 -13.48
N GLU A 146 34.13 19.25 -12.93
CA GLU A 146 35.57 19.02 -13.07
C GLU A 146 36.00 18.95 -14.55
N ALA A 147 35.21 18.29 -15.40
CA ALA A 147 35.49 18.25 -16.83
C ALA A 147 35.32 19.62 -17.51
N SER A 148 34.41 20.48 -17.02
CA SER A 148 34.25 21.84 -17.51
C SER A 148 35.41 22.74 -17.11
N ASP A 149 35.86 22.64 -15.86
CA ASP A 149 37.00 23.40 -15.35
C ASP A 149 38.28 23.06 -16.12
N LEU A 150 38.51 21.77 -16.39
CA LEU A 150 39.64 21.34 -17.20
C LEU A 150 39.55 21.86 -18.65
N ARG A 151 38.36 21.85 -19.26
CA ARG A 151 38.16 22.43 -20.59
C ARG A 151 38.42 23.94 -20.61
N GLN A 152 37.98 24.66 -19.58
CA GLN A 152 38.21 26.10 -19.46
C GLN A 152 39.71 26.39 -19.32
N MET A 153 40.40 25.66 -18.44
CA MET A 153 41.84 25.82 -18.22
C MET A 153 42.65 25.56 -19.50
N LEU A 154 42.26 24.56 -20.32
CA LEU A 154 42.88 24.31 -21.61
C LEU A 154 42.62 25.45 -22.61
N ALA A 155 41.39 25.97 -22.66
CA ALA A 155 41.04 27.09 -23.52
C ALA A 155 41.83 28.36 -23.15
N ASP A 156 41.95 28.67 -21.86
CA ASP A 156 42.69 29.81 -21.34
C ASP A 156 44.19 29.72 -21.69
N MET A 157 44.79 28.53 -21.56
CA MET A 157 46.17 28.29 -21.99
C MET A 157 46.34 28.47 -23.51
N GLN A 158 45.41 27.96 -24.31
CA GLN A 158 45.48 28.09 -25.78
C GLN A 158 45.36 29.55 -26.23
N ILE A 159 44.53 30.33 -25.55
CA ILE A 159 44.42 31.78 -25.73
C ILE A 159 45.74 32.47 -25.34
N GLY A 160 46.34 32.12 -24.20
CA GLY A 160 47.64 32.66 -23.77
C GLY A 160 48.79 32.39 -24.76
N ILE A 161 48.85 31.18 -25.32
CA ILE A 161 49.84 30.80 -26.35
C ILE A 161 49.61 31.62 -27.63
N SER A 162 48.36 31.77 -28.06
CA SER A 162 48.03 32.59 -29.22
C SER A 162 48.44 34.05 -29.03
N PHE A 163 48.20 34.64 -27.85
CA PHE A 163 48.63 36.01 -27.55
C PHE A 163 50.16 36.17 -27.52
N ALA A 164 50.89 35.19 -26.98
CA ALA A 164 52.35 35.21 -26.97
C ALA A 164 52.93 35.19 -28.41
N CYS A 165 52.40 34.35 -29.31
CA CYS A 165 52.83 34.34 -30.71
C CYS A 165 52.52 35.64 -31.45
N THR A 166 51.38 36.31 -31.18
CA THR A 166 51.06 37.59 -31.84
C THR A 166 51.95 38.75 -31.40
N MET A 167 52.52 38.69 -30.19
CA MET A 167 53.41 39.74 -29.69
C MET A 167 54.83 39.60 -30.26
N GLU A 168 55.28 38.39 -30.57
CA GLU A 168 56.56 38.15 -31.28
C GLU A 168 56.53 38.66 -32.73
N GLU A 169 55.36 38.69 -33.39
CA GLU A 169 55.23 39.12 -34.80
C GLU A 169 55.26 40.65 -35.00
N LEU A 170 55.11 41.47 -33.95
CA LEU A 170 55.07 42.93 -34.06
C LEU A 170 56.40 43.63 -33.73
N GLU A 171 57.44 42.92 -33.27
CA GLU A 171 58.74 43.53 -32.95
C GLU A 171 59.70 43.68 -34.15
N ASP A 172 59.39 43.13 -35.33
CA ASP A 172 60.25 43.18 -36.53
C ASP A 172 59.91 44.31 -37.54
N LEU A 173 59.64 45.54 -37.06
CA LEU A 173 59.55 46.72 -37.96
C LEU A 173 60.80 47.62 -37.87
N PRO A 174 61.57 47.83 -38.97
CA PRO A 174 62.72 48.72 -38.95
C PRO A 174 62.24 50.19 -38.93
N CYS A 175 62.62 50.91 -37.87
CA CYS A 175 62.37 52.34 -37.69
C CYS A 175 63.11 53.16 -38.78
N ASN A 176 62.37 53.63 -39.79
CA ASN A 176 62.89 54.55 -40.79
C ASN A 176 62.89 55.99 -40.26
N LYS A 177 64.08 56.62 -40.32
CA LYS A 177 64.37 57.99 -39.90
C LYS A 177 63.60 59.05 -40.70
N PRO A 178 63.33 60.25 -40.14
CA PRO A 178 62.59 61.30 -40.82
C PRO A 178 63.50 62.04 -41.81
N GLY A 179 63.09 62.10 -43.08
CA GLY A 179 63.66 63.00 -44.08
C GLY A 179 62.88 64.33 -44.13
N PRO A 180 63.53 65.49 -44.30
CA PRO A 180 62.85 66.77 -44.31
C PRO A 180 62.26 67.12 -45.69
N SER A 181 61.02 67.57 -45.65
CA SER A 181 60.49 68.79 -46.26
C SER A 181 60.91 69.22 -47.67
N ASN A 182 59.87 69.28 -48.51
CA ASN A 182 59.46 70.40 -49.39
C ASN A 182 59.60 70.21 -50.90
N GLN A 183 58.44 70.19 -51.57
CA GLN A 183 57.99 71.02 -52.71
C GLN A 183 56.85 70.27 -53.44
N LEU A 184 55.78 70.83 -54.02
CA LEU A 184 55.15 72.14 -54.11
C LEU A 184 53.82 71.89 -54.87
N ILE A 185 52.68 72.24 -54.27
CA ILE A 185 51.41 72.78 -54.85
C ILE A 185 50.93 72.36 -56.28
N THR A 186 49.86 71.53 -56.31
CA THR A 186 48.54 71.58 -57.06
C THR A 186 48.46 71.85 -58.61
N PRO A 187 47.25 71.86 -59.27
CA PRO A 187 46.89 70.87 -60.31
C PRO A 187 46.40 71.47 -61.67
N ALA A 188 46.05 70.56 -62.59
CA ALA A 188 45.07 70.70 -63.68
C ALA A 188 45.42 71.42 -65.00
N ASP A 189 44.93 70.76 -66.06
CA ASP A 189 44.54 71.18 -67.42
C ASP A 189 45.58 71.58 -68.46
N MET A 190 45.56 70.85 -69.60
CA MET A 190 45.25 71.34 -70.97
C MET A 190 45.87 70.38 -72.02
N ILE A 191 45.07 69.65 -72.83
CA ILE A 191 44.59 69.98 -74.19
C ILE A 191 45.33 69.20 -75.31
N HIS A 192 44.54 68.62 -76.24
CA HIS A 192 44.81 68.14 -77.62
C HIS A 192 46.01 67.18 -77.84
N GLU A 193 45.93 66.14 -78.67
CA GLU A 193 45.27 65.93 -79.96
C GLU A 193 45.04 64.43 -80.21
#